data_AF-A0A835Q692-F1
#
_entry.id   AF-A0A835Q692-F1
#
_cell.length_a   1.000
_cell.length_b   1.000
_cell.length_c   1.000
_cell.angle_alpha   90.00
_cell.angle_beta   90.00
_cell.angle_gamma   90.00
#
_symmetry.space_group_name_H-M   'P 1'
#
loop_
_entity.id
_entity.type
_entity.pdbx_description
1 polymer ?
#
loop_
_entity_poly.entity_id
_entity_poly.type
_entity_poly.pdbx_seq_one_letter_code
_entity_poly.pdbx_strand_id
1 'polypeptide(L)'
;MASLIGSPLLRMRVFPELPPSGFRRCLASNVCITHRFRNISISASAISGPSNDEVRVRFAPSPTGNLHVGGARTALFNYLFARSNGGKFILRIEDTDLERSTKQSEEAILNDLTWLGLDWDEGPGVGGEYGPYHQSERNSLYKQYAEKLLKSGHVYRCFCSNEALEQMKEHAKQMQLPPVYTGKWANASNEEIQEELERRTPYTYRFRVPKEGILKINDLLRGDVSWNLNTLGDFVILRSNGQPVYNFCVTVDDATMHISHVVRAEEHLPNTLRQALIYQALGFTMPTFAHVLTYSCSG
;
A
#
# COMPACT_ATOMS: atom_id res chain seq x y z
N MET A 1 14.98 47.23 41.82
CA MET A 1 13.63 47.37 42.43
C MET A 1 12.65 46.45 41.70
N ALA A 2 11.44 46.27 42.24
CA ALA A 2 10.32 45.41 41.81
C ALA A 2 10.22 45.04 40.30
N SER A 3 9.86 43.81 39.86
CA SER A 3 8.86 42.80 40.31
C SER A 3 7.43 43.04 39.79
N LEU A 4 6.77 41.95 39.32
CA LEU A 4 5.32 41.79 39.02
C LEU A 4 4.77 42.62 37.83
N ILE A 5 3.77 42.27 36.99
CA ILE A 5 2.76 41.19 36.78
C ILE A 5 2.54 41.08 35.23
N GLY A 6 2.05 40.01 34.57
CA GLY A 6 1.55 38.67 34.93
C GLY A 6 0.80 38.02 33.73
N SER A 7 0.19 36.83 33.88
CA SER A 7 -0.54 36.10 32.80
C SER A 7 -1.97 36.61 32.56
N PRO A 8 -2.56 36.38 31.38
CA PRO A 8 -3.60 35.32 31.21
C PRO A 8 -3.60 34.68 29.79
N LEU A 9 -4.37 33.64 29.42
CA LEU A 9 -5.36 32.79 30.11
C LEU A 9 -5.42 31.42 29.40
N LEU A 10 -5.44 30.32 30.16
CA LEU A 10 -5.74 28.98 29.65
C LEU A 10 -7.25 28.86 29.36
N ARG A 11 -7.67 28.34 28.20
CA ARG A 11 -9.11 28.18 27.87
C ARG A 11 -9.52 26.72 27.68
N MET A 12 -9.65 26.01 28.81
CA MET A 12 -10.40 24.75 28.85
C MET A 12 -11.87 25.02 28.47
N ARG A 13 -12.44 24.19 27.59
CA ARG A 13 -13.90 24.09 27.42
C ARG A 13 -14.38 22.84 28.15
N VAL A 14 -15.17 23.07 29.21
CA VAL A 14 -15.86 22.03 29.96
C VAL A 14 -17.21 21.76 29.30
N PHE A 15 -17.59 20.49 29.17
CA PHE A 15 -18.92 20.08 28.71
C PHE A 15 -19.97 20.32 29.81
N PRO A 16 -21.19 20.78 29.48
CA PRO A 16 -22.33 20.68 30.39
C PRO A 16 -23.05 19.34 30.21
N GLU A 17 -23.01 18.48 31.24
CA GLU A 17 -24.03 17.44 31.43
C GLU A 17 -25.26 18.05 32.12
N LEU A 18 -26.47 17.70 31.66
CA LEU A 18 -27.71 17.85 32.42
C LEU A 18 -28.66 16.66 32.15
N PRO A 19 -29.60 16.35 33.09
CA PRO A 19 -30.00 14.96 33.40
C PRO A 19 -31.42 14.59 32.89
N PRO A 20 -31.95 13.37 33.16
CA PRO A 20 -33.06 12.80 32.38
C PRO A 20 -34.46 13.10 32.93
N SER A 21 -35.50 12.93 32.09
CA SER A 21 -36.90 13.07 32.48
C SER A 21 -37.84 11.96 31.93
N GLY A 22 -38.35 11.14 32.86
CA GLY A 22 -39.77 10.76 32.98
C GLY A 22 -40.54 10.11 31.82
N PHE A 23 -40.56 8.77 31.81
CA PHE A 23 -41.75 7.88 31.65
C PHE A 23 -43.02 8.36 30.90
N ARG A 24 -43.46 7.54 29.93
CA ARG A 24 -44.82 6.93 29.91
C ARG A 24 -44.88 5.64 29.07
N ARG A 25 -45.98 4.87 29.20
CA ARG A 25 -46.08 3.41 28.99
C ARG A 25 -46.89 3.02 27.74
N CYS A 26 -46.58 1.83 27.19
CA CYS A 26 -47.48 0.86 26.50
C CYS A 26 -48.20 1.33 25.20
N LEU A 27 -48.08 0.63 24.05
CA LEU A 27 -48.63 -0.71 23.79
C LEU A 27 -48.12 -1.30 22.44
N ALA A 28 -48.31 -2.62 22.29
CA ALA A 28 -48.47 -3.38 21.04
C ALA A 28 -47.33 -3.44 19.97
N SER A 29 -46.75 -4.64 19.86
CA SER A 29 -46.38 -5.35 18.62
C SER A 29 -46.12 -4.55 17.32
N ASN A 30 -44.87 -4.56 16.87
CA ASN A 30 -44.53 -5.21 15.59
C ASN A 30 -43.04 -5.56 15.52
N VAL A 31 -42.71 -6.57 14.69
CA VAL A 31 -41.36 -7.15 14.56
C VAL A 31 -40.38 -6.09 14.07
N CYS A 32 -39.42 -5.71 14.93
CA CYS A 32 -38.32 -4.83 14.56
C CYS A 32 -37.07 -5.66 14.25
N ILE A 33 -36.86 -5.99 12.98
CA ILE A 33 -35.57 -6.52 12.50
C ILE A 33 -34.56 -5.38 12.57
N THR A 34 -33.93 -5.25 13.74
CA THR A 34 -32.80 -4.34 13.92
C THR A 34 -31.58 -4.94 13.22
N HIS A 35 -31.41 -4.61 11.93
CA HIS A 35 -30.11 -4.72 11.30
C HIS A 35 -29.13 -3.85 12.09
N ARG A 36 -28.35 -4.48 12.99
CA ARG A 36 -27.19 -3.86 13.62
C ARG A 36 -26.12 -3.66 12.53
N PHE A 37 -26.26 -2.59 11.77
CA PHE A 37 -25.18 -2.04 10.95
C PHE A 37 -24.04 -1.65 11.89
N ARG A 38 -23.06 -2.55 12.03
CA ARG A 38 -21.75 -2.20 12.56
C ARG A 38 -21.08 -1.36 11.48
N ASN A 39 -21.04 -0.04 11.67
CA ASN A 39 -20.14 0.81 10.89
C ASN A 39 -18.71 0.34 11.15
N ILE A 40 -18.10 -0.35 10.18
CA ILE A 40 -16.73 -0.85 10.28
C ILE A 40 -15.77 0.32 10.02
N SER A 41 -15.36 1.01 11.08
CA SER A 41 -14.24 1.94 11.03
C SER A 41 -12.92 1.16 11.05
N ILE A 42 -12.29 0.96 9.90
CA ILE A 42 -10.98 0.31 9.81
C ILE A 42 -9.88 1.35 10.08
N SER A 43 -9.70 1.66 11.36
CA SER A 43 -8.51 2.39 11.83
C SER A 43 -7.30 1.46 11.78
N ALA A 44 -6.49 1.56 10.72
CA ALA A 44 -5.14 1.03 10.71
C ALA A 44 -4.23 1.97 11.51
N SER A 45 -4.48 2.07 12.81
CA SER A 45 -3.50 2.63 13.74
C SER A 45 -2.27 1.73 13.70
N ALA A 46 -1.09 2.31 13.47
CA ALA A 46 0.15 1.63 13.83
C ALA A 46 0.01 1.25 15.31
N ILE A 47 0.15 -0.04 15.63
CA ILE A 47 0.13 -0.49 17.03
C ILE A 47 1.43 0.03 17.63
N SER A 48 1.32 1.11 18.40
CA SER A 48 2.43 1.76 19.10
C SER A 48 2.88 0.94 20.32
N GLY A 49 3.37 -0.27 20.05
CA GLY A 49 4.33 -0.91 20.93
C GLY A 49 5.68 -0.19 20.80
N PRO A 50 6.47 -0.04 21.88
CA PRO A 50 7.84 0.41 21.79
C PRO A 50 8.68 -0.73 21.23
N SER A 51 8.66 -0.95 19.91
CA SER A 51 9.60 -1.85 19.30
C SER A 51 10.95 -1.15 19.19
N ASN A 52 11.98 -1.80 19.73
CA ASN A 52 13.37 -1.37 19.68
C ASN A 52 13.96 -1.75 18.30
N ASP A 53 13.16 -1.59 17.25
CA ASP A 53 13.42 -2.09 15.91
C ASP A 53 14.34 -1.10 15.17
N GLU A 54 15.38 -1.66 14.55
CA GLU A 54 16.32 -0.92 13.71
C GLU A 54 15.57 -0.09 12.65
N VAL A 55 15.90 1.20 12.52
CA VAL A 55 15.34 2.03 11.45
C VAL A 55 15.87 1.53 10.11
N ARG A 56 15.03 0.82 9.37
CA ARG A 56 15.32 0.32 8.02
C ARG A 56 14.48 1.06 7.00
N VAL A 57 15.12 1.64 5.99
CA VAL A 57 14.47 2.41 4.91
C VAL A 57 15.10 2.06 3.57
N ARG A 58 14.38 2.31 2.46
CA ARG A 58 14.86 1.91 1.13
C ARG A 58 14.66 2.96 0.04
N PHE A 59 15.69 3.13 -0.78
CA PHE A 59 15.52 3.66 -2.12
C PHE A 59 15.23 2.52 -3.09
N ALA A 60 14.15 2.64 -3.86
CA ALA A 60 13.65 1.57 -4.70
C ALA A 60 13.34 2.07 -6.14
N PRO A 61 14.37 2.30 -6.97
CA PRO A 61 14.20 2.77 -8.33
C PRO A 61 13.91 1.61 -9.31
N SER A 62 13.06 1.87 -10.30
CA SER A 62 12.99 1.06 -11.52
C SER A 62 14.06 1.53 -12.53
N PRO A 63 14.88 0.64 -13.11
CA PRO A 63 15.99 1.00 -14.00
C PRO A 63 15.49 1.28 -15.44
N THR A 64 14.62 2.28 -15.60
CA THR A 64 13.99 2.65 -16.88
C THR A 64 14.52 3.96 -17.48
N GLY A 65 15.67 4.43 -17.00
CA GLY A 65 16.28 5.70 -17.39
C GLY A 65 17.27 6.20 -16.33
N ASN A 66 17.73 7.44 -16.49
CA ASN A 66 18.68 8.07 -15.57
C ASN A 66 17.99 8.52 -14.27
N LEU A 67 18.78 8.71 -13.20
CA LEU A 67 18.27 9.20 -11.92
C LEU A 67 17.84 10.67 -12.02
N HIS A 68 16.53 10.93 -12.11
CA HIS A 68 16.00 12.30 -12.07
C HIS A 68 16.12 12.93 -10.67
N VAL A 69 16.14 14.26 -10.60
CA VAL A 69 16.33 15.05 -9.36
C VAL A 69 15.35 14.66 -8.23
N GLY A 70 14.10 14.32 -8.57
CA GLY A 70 13.11 13.83 -7.60
C GLY A 70 13.49 12.47 -7.00
N GLY A 71 14.04 11.57 -7.80
CA GLY A 71 14.61 10.30 -7.35
C GLY A 71 15.84 10.51 -6.46
N ALA A 72 16.79 11.34 -6.91
CA ALA A 72 17.99 11.68 -6.11
C ALA A 72 17.65 12.30 -4.75
N ARG A 73 16.66 13.21 -4.71
CA ARG A 73 16.13 13.79 -3.45
C ARG A 73 15.50 12.72 -2.56
N THR A 74 14.77 11.76 -3.14
CA THR A 74 14.16 10.65 -2.38
C THR A 74 15.24 9.73 -1.81
N ALA A 75 16.27 9.39 -2.58
CA ALA A 75 17.44 8.65 -2.11
C ALA A 75 18.14 9.38 -0.96
N LEU A 76 18.45 10.67 -1.14
CA LEU A 76 19.08 11.52 -0.12
C LEU A 76 18.28 11.59 1.18
N PHE A 77 16.94 11.73 1.12
CA PHE A 77 16.11 11.75 2.33
C PHE A 77 16.08 10.39 3.05
N ASN A 78 16.01 9.27 2.32
CA ASN A 78 16.11 7.94 2.93
C ASN A 78 17.51 7.74 3.57
N TYR A 79 18.58 8.10 2.87
CA TYR A 79 19.96 8.02 3.37
C TYR A 79 20.16 8.87 4.65
N LEU A 80 19.79 10.15 4.62
CA LEU A 80 19.93 11.04 5.77
C LEU A 80 19.08 10.56 6.96
N PHE A 81 17.87 10.03 6.73
CA PHE A 81 17.00 9.50 7.77
C PHE A 81 17.56 8.20 8.39
N ALA A 82 18.15 7.31 7.58
CA ALA A 82 18.86 6.15 8.10
C ALA A 82 20.05 6.59 8.97
N ARG A 83 20.95 7.42 8.42
CA ARG A 83 22.18 7.84 9.09
C ARG A 83 21.92 8.65 10.37
N SER A 84 20.89 9.50 10.41
CA SER A 84 20.55 10.28 11.62
C SER A 84 19.94 9.45 12.76
N ASN A 85 19.34 8.30 12.45
CA ASN A 85 18.74 7.38 13.43
C ASN A 85 19.61 6.13 13.71
N GLY A 86 20.84 6.06 13.16
CA GLY A 86 21.70 4.88 13.30
C GLY A 86 21.18 3.63 12.56
N GLY A 87 20.31 3.83 11.58
CA GLY A 87 19.62 2.80 10.82
C GLY A 87 20.30 2.39 9.51
N LYS A 88 19.58 1.56 8.73
CA LYS A 88 20.00 1.00 7.45
C LYS A 88 19.34 1.69 6.27
N PHE A 89 20.16 2.01 5.26
CA PHE A 89 19.74 2.46 3.94
C PHE A 89 19.89 1.31 2.94
N ILE A 90 18.76 0.78 2.46
CA ILE A 90 18.70 -0.35 1.52
C ILE A 90 18.48 0.16 0.09
N LEU A 91 19.19 -0.40 -0.89
CA LEU A 91 18.91 -0.23 -2.31
C LEU A 91 18.21 -1.49 -2.87
N ARG A 92 17.02 -1.32 -3.48
CA ARG A 92 16.29 -2.41 -4.16
C ARG A 92 15.97 -2.01 -5.60
N ILE A 93 16.36 -2.83 -6.57
CA ILE A 93 16.08 -2.56 -7.99
C ILE A 93 14.71 -3.13 -8.35
N GLU A 94 13.80 -2.27 -8.79
CA GLU A 94 12.41 -2.63 -9.15
C GLU A 94 12.29 -2.89 -10.66
N ASP A 95 12.97 -3.95 -11.11
CA ASP A 95 13.19 -4.41 -12.50
C ASP A 95 12.12 -5.40 -13.02
N THR A 96 10.92 -5.40 -12.44
CA THR A 96 9.84 -6.32 -12.85
C THR A 96 9.27 -6.08 -14.25
N ASP A 97 9.58 -4.92 -14.85
CA ASP A 97 9.21 -4.56 -16.22
C ASP A 97 10.42 -4.77 -17.14
N LEU A 98 10.58 -6.00 -17.64
CA LEU A 98 11.73 -6.42 -18.45
C LEU A 98 11.85 -5.69 -19.80
N GLU A 99 10.77 -5.07 -20.30
CA GLU A 99 10.80 -4.31 -21.56
C GLU A 99 11.40 -2.92 -21.37
N ARG A 100 11.21 -2.32 -20.18
CA ARG A 100 11.70 -0.98 -19.84
C ARG A 100 12.96 -0.99 -18.96
N SER A 101 13.24 -2.09 -18.28
CA SER A 101 14.37 -2.23 -17.36
C SER A 101 15.64 -2.59 -18.12
N THR A 102 16.68 -1.76 -18.05
CA THR A 102 17.97 -2.03 -18.71
C THR A 102 19.14 -2.03 -17.72
N LYS A 103 20.12 -2.91 -17.94
CA LYS A 103 21.36 -2.93 -17.15
C LYS A 103 22.12 -1.61 -17.20
N GLN A 104 22.11 -0.93 -18.36
CA GLN A 104 22.74 0.38 -18.52
C GLN A 104 22.07 1.45 -17.63
N SER A 105 20.74 1.43 -17.50
CA SER A 105 20.02 2.33 -16.60
C SER A 105 20.27 1.98 -15.13
N GLU A 106 20.37 0.70 -14.77
CA GLU A 106 20.77 0.27 -13.43
C GLU A 106 22.18 0.76 -13.08
N GLU A 107 23.17 0.49 -13.93
CA GLU A 107 24.55 0.94 -13.78
C GLU A 107 24.64 2.47 -13.67
N ALA A 108 23.86 3.22 -14.46
CA ALA A 108 23.77 4.67 -14.33
C ALA A 108 23.26 5.10 -12.94
N ILE A 109 22.19 4.48 -12.43
CA ILE A 109 21.66 4.77 -11.08
C ILE A 109 22.68 4.45 -9.98
N LEU A 110 23.39 3.31 -10.07
CA LEU A 110 24.43 2.93 -9.12
C LEU A 110 25.60 3.93 -9.12
N ASN A 111 26.04 4.36 -10.30
CA ASN A 111 27.07 5.38 -10.45
C ASN A 111 26.62 6.75 -9.93
N ASP A 112 25.38 7.18 -10.21
CA ASP A 112 24.82 8.45 -9.74
C ASP A 112 24.74 8.48 -8.20
N LEU A 113 24.27 7.39 -7.57
CA LEU A 113 24.23 7.28 -6.11
C LEU A 113 25.64 7.30 -5.47
N THR A 114 26.60 6.61 -6.10
CA THR A 114 28.00 6.58 -5.65
C THR A 114 28.65 7.96 -5.78
N TRP A 115 28.40 8.67 -6.87
CA TRP A 115 28.89 10.05 -7.10
C TRP A 115 28.29 11.06 -6.11
N LEU A 116 27.03 10.86 -5.70
CA LEU A 116 26.37 11.62 -4.64
C LEU A 116 26.86 11.26 -3.21
N GLY A 117 27.68 10.23 -3.04
CA GLY A 117 28.13 9.74 -1.73
C GLY A 117 27.02 9.07 -0.90
N LEU A 118 26.07 8.40 -1.56
CA LEU A 118 24.90 7.77 -0.94
C LEU A 118 25.07 6.24 -0.84
N ASP A 119 26.09 5.80 -0.10
CA ASP A 119 26.41 4.39 0.09
C ASP A 119 25.27 3.64 0.80
N TRP A 120 24.82 2.52 0.22
CA TRP A 120 23.80 1.63 0.79
C TRP A 120 24.42 0.50 1.62
N ASP A 121 23.75 0.16 2.73
CA ASP A 121 24.20 -0.88 3.65
C ASP A 121 23.82 -2.29 3.17
N GLU A 122 22.77 -2.37 2.35
CA GLU A 122 22.28 -3.60 1.73
C GLU A 122 21.77 -3.28 0.31
N GLY A 123 22.03 -4.15 -0.65
CA GLY A 123 21.63 -3.92 -2.04
C GLY A 123 22.49 -4.65 -3.08
N PRO A 124 22.34 -4.31 -4.37
CA PRO A 124 23.24 -4.75 -5.44
C PRO A 124 24.71 -4.48 -5.09
N GLY A 125 25.61 -5.40 -5.49
CA GLY A 125 27.06 -5.31 -5.25
C GLY A 125 27.51 -5.53 -3.80
N VAL A 126 26.73 -5.09 -2.81
CA VAL A 126 27.04 -5.18 -1.37
C VAL A 126 26.47 -6.46 -0.75
N GLY A 127 25.32 -6.94 -1.24
CA GLY A 127 24.59 -8.05 -0.64
C GLY A 127 23.75 -7.61 0.56
N GLY A 128 23.54 -8.50 1.53
CA GLY A 128 22.71 -8.28 2.71
C GLY A 128 21.83 -9.48 3.03
N GLU A 129 21.24 -9.50 4.23
CA GLU A 129 20.50 -10.65 4.78
C GLU A 129 19.20 -10.97 4.00
N TYR A 130 18.54 -9.94 3.44
CA TYR A 130 17.20 -10.05 2.85
C TYR A 130 17.21 -10.12 1.32
N GLY A 131 18.37 -10.42 0.73
CA GLY A 131 18.54 -10.56 -0.72
C GLY A 131 17.74 -11.71 -1.35
N PRO A 132 17.67 -11.79 -2.70
CA PRO A 132 18.28 -10.85 -3.65
C PRO A 132 17.62 -9.47 -3.65
N TYR A 133 18.33 -8.44 -4.12
CA TYR A 133 17.85 -7.05 -4.12
C TYR A 133 17.29 -6.59 -5.47
N HIS A 134 17.21 -7.49 -6.44
CA HIS A 134 16.49 -7.33 -7.71
C HIS A 134 15.13 -8.02 -7.63
N GLN A 135 14.06 -7.34 -8.01
CA GLN A 135 12.71 -7.92 -7.93
C GLN A 135 12.49 -9.04 -8.95
N SER A 136 13.14 -8.99 -10.11
CA SER A 136 13.09 -10.07 -11.12
C SER A 136 13.52 -11.44 -10.59
N GLU A 137 14.47 -11.46 -9.64
CA GLU A 137 15.01 -12.66 -9.02
C GLU A 137 14.11 -13.22 -7.89
N ARG A 138 13.18 -12.41 -7.37
CA ARG A 138 12.31 -12.74 -6.21
C ARG A 138 10.98 -13.40 -6.61
N ASN A 139 10.83 -13.80 -7.87
CA ASN A 139 9.61 -14.38 -8.43
C ASN A 139 9.04 -15.60 -7.69
N SER A 140 9.89 -16.40 -7.03
CA SER A 140 9.46 -17.52 -6.19
C SER A 140 8.75 -17.05 -4.91
N LEU A 141 9.24 -15.98 -4.28
CA LEU A 141 8.71 -15.39 -3.05
C LEU A 141 7.29 -14.84 -3.28
N TYR A 142 7.10 -14.06 -4.36
CA TYR A 142 5.79 -13.50 -4.68
C TYR A 142 4.73 -14.58 -4.93
N LYS A 143 5.09 -15.67 -5.63
CA LYS A 143 4.20 -16.82 -5.83
C LYS A 143 3.78 -17.47 -4.51
N GLN A 144 4.71 -17.65 -3.57
CA GLN A 144 4.38 -18.18 -2.24
C GLN A 144 3.38 -17.29 -1.47
N TYR A 145 3.55 -15.96 -1.51
CA TYR A 145 2.63 -15.05 -0.85
C TYR A 145 1.27 -14.93 -1.56
N ALA A 146 1.22 -15.05 -2.89
CA ALA A 146 -0.05 -15.09 -3.61
C ALA A 146 -0.84 -16.37 -3.32
N GLU A 147 -0.16 -17.52 -3.18
CA GLU A 147 -0.78 -18.77 -2.74
C GLU A 147 -1.25 -18.70 -1.27
N LYS A 148 -0.52 -18.01 -0.37
CA LYS A 148 -1.03 -17.71 0.98
C LYS A 148 -2.31 -16.88 0.93
N LEU A 149 -2.33 -15.81 0.12
CA LEU A 149 -3.52 -14.95 -0.04
C LEU A 149 -4.71 -15.72 -0.64
N LEU A 150 -4.49 -16.56 -1.64
CA LEU A 150 -5.51 -17.43 -2.23
C LEU A 150 -6.10 -18.36 -1.17
N LYS A 151 -5.27 -19.09 -0.42
CA LYS A 151 -5.71 -20.01 0.65
C LYS A 151 -6.48 -19.30 1.76
N SER A 152 -6.16 -18.03 2.02
CA SER A 152 -6.87 -17.20 3.00
C SER A 152 -8.16 -16.54 2.47
N GLY A 153 -8.51 -16.71 1.20
CA GLY A 153 -9.73 -16.15 0.57
C GLY A 153 -9.66 -14.67 0.17
N HIS A 154 -8.55 -13.98 0.50
CA HIS A 154 -8.29 -12.59 0.12
C HIS A 154 -7.99 -12.41 -1.38
N VAL A 155 -7.65 -13.49 -2.09
CA VAL A 155 -7.38 -13.50 -3.53
C VAL A 155 -8.16 -14.61 -4.20
N TYR A 156 -8.56 -14.40 -5.45
CA TYR A 156 -9.23 -15.40 -6.30
C TYR A 156 -8.65 -15.43 -7.72
N ARG A 157 -8.92 -16.52 -8.45
CA ARG A 157 -8.54 -16.68 -9.86
C ARG A 157 -9.59 -16.03 -10.76
N CYS A 158 -9.14 -15.23 -11.72
CA CYS A 158 -9.97 -14.49 -12.65
C CYS A 158 -9.62 -14.86 -14.10
N PHE A 159 -10.55 -15.55 -14.77
CA PHE A 159 -10.44 -16.03 -16.15
C PHE A 159 -11.08 -15.05 -17.16
N CYS A 160 -11.22 -13.76 -16.81
CA CYS A 160 -11.68 -12.75 -17.76
C CYS A 160 -10.64 -12.52 -18.86
N SER A 161 -11.04 -12.66 -20.13
CA SER A 161 -10.22 -12.26 -21.27
C SER A 161 -10.04 -10.74 -21.35
N ASN A 162 -9.05 -10.29 -22.13
CA ASN A 162 -8.77 -8.85 -22.29
C ASN A 162 -9.95 -8.14 -22.99
N GLU A 163 -10.60 -8.79 -23.95
CA GLU A 163 -11.76 -8.27 -24.67
C GLU A 163 -12.95 -8.06 -23.72
N ALA A 164 -13.20 -9.02 -22.82
CA ALA A 164 -14.24 -8.91 -21.81
C ALA A 164 -13.96 -7.79 -20.80
N LEU A 165 -12.68 -7.58 -20.43
CA LEU A 165 -12.27 -6.46 -19.58
C LEU A 165 -12.42 -5.11 -20.29
N GLU A 166 -12.17 -5.02 -21.59
CA GLU A 166 -12.33 -3.79 -22.36
C GLU A 166 -13.82 -3.44 -22.57
N GLN A 167 -14.66 -4.44 -22.86
CA GLN A 167 -16.12 -4.28 -22.91
C GLN A 167 -16.68 -3.75 -21.57
N MET A 168 -16.16 -4.23 -20.43
CA MET A 168 -16.53 -3.70 -19.11
C MET A 168 -16.16 -2.22 -18.94
N LYS A 169 -14.98 -1.80 -19.39
CA LYS A 169 -14.56 -0.38 -19.32
C LYS A 169 -15.42 0.51 -20.21
N GLU A 170 -15.65 0.10 -21.46
CA GLU A 170 -16.43 0.88 -22.42
C GLU A 170 -17.89 1.00 -21.99
N HIS A 171 -18.48 -0.07 -21.44
CA HIS A 171 -19.82 0.00 -20.81
C HIS A 171 -19.85 0.96 -19.61
N ALA A 172 -18.87 0.89 -18.70
CA ALA A 172 -18.79 1.82 -17.57
C ALA A 172 -18.68 3.27 -18.04
N LYS A 173 -17.85 3.54 -19.05
CA LYS A 173 -17.66 4.86 -19.68
C LYS A 173 -18.94 5.38 -20.34
N GLN A 174 -19.69 4.54 -21.06
CA GLN A 174 -21.00 4.89 -21.63
C GLN A 174 -22.02 5.26 -20.55
N MET A 175 -21.99 4.57 -19.42
CA MET A 175 -22.83 4.83 -18.24
C MET A 175 -22.29 5.97 -17.35
N GLN A 176 -21.18 6.62 -17.71
CA GLN A 176 -20.45 7.62 -16.90
C GLN A 176 -20.06 7.14 -15.50
N LEU A 177 -19.90 5.82 -15.33
CA LEU A 177 -19.47 5.18 -14.09
C LEU A 177 -17.94 5.02 -14.05
N PRO A 178 -17.30 5.06 -12.87
CA PRO A 178 -15.88 4.74 -12.73
C PRO A 178 -15.57 3.33 -13.26
N PRO A 179 -14.45 3.12 -13.98
CA PRO A 179 -14.09 1.82 -14.58
C PRO A 179 -13.54 0.83 -13.54
N VAL A 180 -14.39 0.47 -12.58
CA VAL A 180 -14.12 -0.42 -11.45
C VAL A 180 -14.40 -1.86 -11.88
N TYR A 181 -13.43 -2.77 -11.73
CA TYR A 181 -13.67 -4.18 -12.04
C TYR A 181 -14.68 -4.78 -11.06
N THR A 182 -15.77 -5.33 -11.61
CA THR A 182 -16.97 -5.74 -10.86
C THR A 182 -16.81 -7.04 -10.07
N GLY A 183 -15.73 -7.80 -10.31
CA GLY A 183 -15.48 -9.05 -9.60
C GLY A 183 -16.26 -10.25 -10.15
N LYS A 184 -16.40 -10.38 -11.48
CA LYS A 184 -17.13 -11.49 -12.14
C LYS A 184 -16.79 -12.88 -11.56
N TRP A 185 -15.51 -13.13 -11.32
CA TRP A 185 -15.01 -14.41 -10.79
C TRP A 185 -14.86 -14.45 -9.26
N ALA A 186 -15.24 -13.38 -8.54
CA ALA A 186 -15.04 -13.29 -7.09
C ALA A 186 -15.88 -14.30 -6.29
N ASN A 187 -17.02 -14.71 -6.84
CA ASN A 187 -17.95 -15.65 -6.20
C ASN A 187 -18.22 -16.88 -7.08
N ALA A 188 -17.30 -17.19 -8.00
CA ALA A 188 -17.38 -18.40 -8.82
C ALA A 188 -17.27 -19.65 -7.94
N SER A 189 -18.01 -20.69 -8.32
CA SER A 189 -17.99 -22.01 -7.69
C SER A 189 -16.66 -22.74 -7.93
N ASN A 190 -16.37 -23.76 -7.12
CA ASN A 190 -15.16 -24.56 -7.32
C ASN A 190 -15.23 -25.34 -8.63
N GLU A 191 -16.44 -25.72 -9.03
CA GLU A 191 -16.79 -26.41 -10.25
C GLU A 191 -16.47 -25.54 -11.48
N GLU A 192 -16.98 -24.31 -11.55
CA GLU A 192 -16.66 -23.35 -12.63
C GLU A 192 -15.15 -23.04 -12.73
N ILE A 193 -14.47 -22.95 -11.58
CA ILE A 193 -13.02 -22.74 -11.54
C ILE A 193 -12.27 -23.97 -12.07
N GLN A 194 -12.72 -25.18 -11.71
CA GLN A 194 -12.11 -26.43 -12.14
C GLN A 194 -12.28 -26.66 -13.65
N GLU A 195 -13.48 -26.39 -14.20
CA GLU A 195 -13.73 -26.45 -15.65
C GLU A 195 -12.76 -25.54 -16.44
N GLU A 196 -12.58 -24.29 -16.02
CA GLU A 196 -11.64 -23.38 -16.70
C GLU A 196 -10.17 -23.77 -16.53
N LEU A 197 -9.80 -24.41 -15.41
CA LEU A 197 -8.47 -24.98 -15.21
C LEU A 197 -8.21 -26.19 -16.13
N GLU A 198 -9.20 -27.07 -16.31
CA GLU A 198 -9.14 -28.21 -17.23
C GLU A 198 -9.06 -27.77 -18.69
N ARG A 199 -9.79 -26.70 -19.06
CA ARG A 199 -9.68 -26.01 -20.35
C ARG A 199 -8.34 -25.28 -20.54
N ARG A 200 -7.50 -25.19 -19.51
CA ARG A 200 -6.22 -24.46 -19.47
C ARG A 200 -6.37 -22.96 -19.78
N THR A 201 -7.51 -22.36 -19.43
CA THR A 201 -7.78 -20.95 -19.68
C THR A 201 -6.80 -20.07 -18.88
N PRO A 202 -6.09 -19.12 -19.50
CA PRO A 202 -5.20 -18.20 -18.79
C PRO A 202 -5.96 -17.36 -17.76
N TYR A 203 -5.43 -17.24 -16.54
CA TYR A 203 -6.10 -16.54 -15.45
C TYR A 203 -5.16 -15.62 -14.69
N THR A 204 -5.72 -14.58 -14.08
CA THR A 204 -5.01 -13.64 -13.19
C THR A 204 -5.37 -13.91 -11.74
N TYR A 205 -4.47 -13.63 -10.80
CA TYR A 205 -4.79 -13.57 -9.37
C TYR A 205 -5.27 -12.16 -9.06
N ARG A 206 -6.51 -12.01 -8.55
CA ARG A 206 -7.08 -10.72 -8.15
C ARG A 206 -7.30 -10.67 -6.65
N PHE A 207 -6.92 -9.54 -6.05
CA PHE A 207 -7.20 -9.21 -4.65
C PHE A 207 -8.67 -8.80 -4.50
N ARG A 208 -9.38 -9.44 -3.58
CA ARG A 208 -10.77 -9.14 -3.23
C ARG A 208 -10.81 -7.89 -2.35
N VAL A 209 -11.23 -6.77 -2.89
CA VAL A 209 -11.33 -5.52 -2.14
C VAL A 209 -12.64 -5.51 -1.33
N PRO A 210 -12.62 -5.22 -0.01
CA PRO A 210 -13.83 -5.05 0.78
C PRO A 210 -14.71 -3.95 0.19
N LYS A 211 -16.00 -4.22 -0.01
CA LYS A 211 -16.92 -3.29 -0.70
C LYS A 211 -17.30 -2.08 0.16
N GLU A 212 -17.14 -2.18 1.47
CA GLU A 212 -17.43 -1.13 2.45
C GLU A 212 -16.25 -0.93 3.40
N GLY A 213 -16.21 0.24 4.03
CA GLY A 213 -15.17 0.64 4.98
C GLY A 213 -14.33 1.81 4.48
N ILE A 214 -13.59 2.40 5.42
CA ILE A 214 -12.64 3.48 5.19
C ILE A 214 -11.28 2.98 5.65
N LEU A 215 -10.29 2.97 4.77
CA LEU A 215 -8.89 2.84 5.18
C LEU A 215 -8.40 4.22 5.61
N LYS A 216 -7.76 4.30 6.79
CA LYS A 216 -7.02 5.47 7.25
C LYS A 216 -5.56 5.10 7.49
N ILE A 217 -4.65 5.98 7.11
CA ILE A 217 -3.24 5.95 7.51
C ILE A 217 -2.86 7.32 8.08
N ASN A 218 -1.89 7.33 9.00
CA ASN A 218 -1.20 8.55 9.39
C ASN A 218 0.11 8.63 8.60
N ASP A 219 0.23 9.62 7.73
CA ASP A 219 1.45 9.92 6.97
C ASP A 219 2.25 10.99 7.71
N LEU A 220 3.57 10.78 7.88
CA LEU A 220 4.41 11.67 8.68
C LEU A 220 4.50 13.11 8.15
N LEU A 221 4.22 13.32 6.86
CA LEU A 221 4.31 14.64 6.20
C LEU A 221 2.92 15.20 5.85
N ARG A 222 1.98 14.32 5.47
CA ARG A 222 0.61 14.71 5.06
C ARG A 222 -0.44 14.63 6.17
N GLY A 223 -0.12 14.02 7.32
CA GLY A 223 -1.06 13.77 8.41
C GLY A 223 -2.05 12.64 8.08
N ASP A 224 -3.27 12.73 8.62
CA ASP A 224 -4.29 11.69 8.42
C ASP A 224 -4.82 11.68 6.97
N VAL A 225 -4.55 10.61 6.24
CA VAL A 225 -5.07 10.36 4.89
C VAL A 225 -6.08 9.21 4.94
N SER A 226 -7.20 9.37 4.23
CA SER A 226 -8.27 8.37 4.24
C SER A 226 -8.91 8.14 2.87
N TRP A 227 -9.32 6.89 2.61
CA TRP A 227 -9.96 6.47 1.37
C TRP A 227 -11.17 5.57 1.65
N ASN A 228 -12.26 5.76 0.92
CA ASN A 228 -13.39 4.84 0.91
C ASN A 228 -13.06 3.62 0.04
N LEU A 229 -13.21 2.40 0.58
CA LEU A 229 -12.81 1.17 -0.13
C LEU A 229 -13.66 0.90 -1.37
N ASN A 230 -14.91 1.37 -1.38
CA ASN A 230 -15.82 1.28 -2.53
C ASN A 230 -15.30 1.98 -3.82
N THR A 231 -14.31 2.87 -3.71
CA THR A 231 -13.68 3.52 -4.88
C THR A 231 -12.68 2.61 -5.61
N LEU A 232 -12.29 1.49 -4.99
CA LEU A 232 -11.28 0.58 -5.51
C LEU A 232 -11.88 -0.77 -5.91
N GLY A 233 -11.68 -1.17 -7.16
CA GLY A 233 -12.06 -2.49 -7.68
C GLY A 233 -11.01 -3.56 -7.41
N ASP A 234 -11.43 -4.82 -7.52
CA ASP A 234 -10.56 -5.98 -7.30
C ASP A 234 -9.40 -5.98 -8.31
N PHE A 235 -8.21 -5.70 -7.82
CA PHE A 235 -7.01 -5.44 -8.62
C PHE A 235 -6.15 -6.70 -8.77
N VAL A 236 -5.43 -6.80 -9.89
CA VAL A 236 -4.52 -7.92 -10.17
C VAL A 236 -3.30 -7.84 -9.23
N ILE A 237 -2.85 -8.98 -8.70
CA ILE A 237 -1.58 -9.13 -7.97
C ILE A 237 -0.55 -9.98 -8.72
N LEU A 238 -1.01 -10.99 -9.48
CA LEU A 238 -0.22 -11.75 -10.46
C LEU A 238 -0.96 -11.79 -11.80
N ARG A 239 -0.25 -11.49 -12.87
CA ARG A 239 -0.69 -11.61 -14.26
C ARG A 239 -0.75 -13.08 -14.69
N SER A 240 -1.39 -13.37 -15.83
CA SER A 240 -1.56 -14.73 -16.36
C SER A 240 -0.27 -15.39 -16.85
N ASN A 241 0.75 -14.61 -17.20
CA ASN A 241 2.11 -15.11 -17.43
C ASN A 241 2.89 -15.37 -16.13
N GLY A 242 2.23 -15.28 -14.96
CA GLY A 242 2.83 -15.49 -13.64
C GLY A 242 3.69 -14.33 -13.13
N GLN A 243 3.78 -13.20 -13.85
CA GLN A 243 4.51 -12.02 -13.40
C GLN A 243 3.70 -11.25 -12.34
N PRO A 244 4.31 -10.83 -11.22
CA PRO A 244 3.66 -9.99 -10.21
C PRO A 244 3.45 -8.56 -10.71
N VAL A 245 2.71 -7.76 -9.95
CA VAL A 245 2.58 -6.33 -10.19
C VAL A 245 3.25 -5.52 -9.08
N TYR A 246 3.77 -4.34 -9.44
CA TYR A 246 4.39 -3.35 -8.55
C TYR A 246 3.84 -3.34 -7.10
N ASN A 247 2.54 -3.10 -6.92
CA ASN A 247 1.95 -2.96 -5.58
C ASN A 247 2.04 -4.23 -4.73
N PHE A 248 2.10 -5.40 -5.36
CA PHE A 248 2.29 -6.67 -4.67
C PHE A 248 3.77 -6.91 -4.36
N CYS A 249 4.68 -6.68 -5.32
CA CYS A 249 6.12 -6.80 -5.10
C CYS A 249 6.60 -5.90 -3.97
N VAL A 250 6.30 -4.59 -4.07
CA VAL A 250 6.70 -3.57 -3.10
C VAL A 250 6.21 -3.92 -1.70
N THR A 251 4.97 -4.40 -1.54
CA THR A 251 4.43 -4.77 -0.23
C THR A 251 5.12 -6.01 0.35
N VAL A 252 5.35 -7.04 -0.48
CA VAL A 252 6.04 -8.27 -0.04
C VAL A 252 7.51 -7.97 0.30
N ASP A 253 8.19 -7.14 -0.49
CA ASP A 253 9.60 -6.81 -0.27
C ASP A 253 9.79 -5.84 0.89
N ASP A 254 8.98 -4.79 1.00
CA ASP A 254 9.06 -3.87 2.15
C ASP A 254 8.79 -4.63 3.46
N ALA A 255 7.85 -5.59 3.49
CA ALA A 255 7.63 -6.46 4.65
C ALA A 255 8.78 -7.46 4.91
N THR A 256 9.28 -8.15 3.87
CA THR A 256 10.31 -9.20 4.03
C THR A 256 11.74 -8.69 4.15
N MET A 257 12.00 -7.43 3.81
CA MET A 257 13.24 -6.70 4.11
C MET A 257 13.16 -5.91 5.43
N HIS A 258 12.06 -6.06 6.17
CA HIS A 258 11.78 -5.39 7.44
C HIS A 258 11.88 -3.86 7.36
N ILE A 259 11.37 -3.27 6.28
CA ILE A 259 11.32 -1.82 6.10
C ILE A 259 10.40 -1.23 7.17
N SER A 260 10.96 -0.31 7.96
CA SER A 260 10.27 0.40 9.04
C SER A 260 9.56 1.67 8.54
N HIS A 261 10.19 2.39 7.61
CA HIS A 261 9.67 3.65 7.06
C HIS A 261 9.78 3.66 5.53
N VAL A 262 8.69 4.05 4.88
CA VAL A 262 8.59 4.22 3.43
C VAL A 262 8.52 5.71 3.11
N VAL A 263 9.70 6.30 2.85
CA VAL A 263 9.84 7.70 2.40
C VAL A 263 9.90 7.69 0.87
N ARG A 264 8.89 8.27 0.21
CA ARG A 264 8.76 8.29 -1.26
C ARG A 264 8.01 9.52 -1.75
N ALA A 265 8.08 9.81 -3.05
CA ALA A 265 7.38 10.94 -3.64
C ALA A 265 5.85 10.74 -3.70
N GLU A 266 5.10 11.84 -3.68
CA GLU A 266 3.64 11.86 -3.43
C GLU A 266 2.77 11.25 -4.54
N GLU A 267 3.28 11.10 -5.75
CA GLU A 267 2.61 10.41 -6.86
C GLU A 267 2.30 8.94 -6.51
N HIS A 268 3.01 8.36 -5.54
CA HIS A 268 2.76 7.03 -5.01
C HIS A 268 1.73 6.99 -3.87
N LEU A 269 1.21 8.13 -3.41
CA LEU A 269 0.19 8.16 -2.35
C LEU A 269 -1.05 7.28 -2.67
N PRO A 270 -1.61 7.29 -3.90
CA PRO A 270 -2.72 6.40 -4.29
C PRO A 270 -2.39 4.91 -4.34
N ASN A 271 -1.10 4.54 -4.39
CA ASN A 271 -0.66 3.15 -4.31
C ASN A 271 -0.75 2.61 -2.88
N THR A 272 -0.58 3.46 -1.88
CA THR A 272 -0.63 3.10 -0.45
C THR A 272 -1.92 2.41 -0.06
N LEU A 273 -3.06 2.80 -0.65
CA LEU A 273 -4.36 2.14 -0.45
C LEU A 273 -4.32 0.64 -0.82
N ARG A 274 -3.72 0.29 -1.97
CA ARG A 274 -3.60 -1.12 -2.41
C ARG A 274 -2.60 -1.88 -1.55
N GLN A 275 -1.49 -1.23 -1.23
CA GLN A 275 -0.41 -1.82 -0.43
C GLN A 275 -0.88 -2.14 1.00
N ALA A 276 -1.54 -1.19 1.67
CA ALA A 276 -2.11 -1.37 3.01
C ALA A 276 -3.11 -2.54 3.10
N LEU A 277 -3.97 -2.72 2.08
CA LEU A 277 -4.87 -3.88 2.01
C LEU A 277 -4.09 -5.21 1.90
N ILE A 278 -2.99 -5.23 1.16
CA ILE A 278 -2.11 -6.42 1.06
C ILE A 278 -1.38 -6.67 2.39
N TYR A 279 -0.85 -5.64 3.06
CA TYR A 279 -0.25 -5.75 4.40
C TYR A 279 -1.22 -6.40 5.39
N GLN A 280 -2.45 -5.87 5.46
CA GLN A 280 -3.52 -6.40 6.33
C GLN A 280 -3.87 -7.85 6.01
N ALA A 281 -4.07 -8.19 4.73
CA ALA A 281 -4.44 -9.54 4.31
C ALA A 281 -3.32 -10.59 4.53
N LEU A 282 -2.05 -10.16 4.53
CA LEU A 282 -0.90 -11.01 4.84
C LEU A 282 -0.57 -11.07 6.34
N GLY A 283 -1.24 -10.26 7.18
CA GLY A 283 -0.94 -10.16 8.61
C GLY A 283 0.42 -9.50 8.90
N PHE A 284 0.92 -8.69 7.96
CA PHE A 284 2.19 -7.99 8.09
C PHE A 284 2.03 -6.66 8.86
N THR A 285 3.05 -6.32 9.65
CA THR A 285 3.21 -4.97 10.20
C THR A 285 3.37 -3.98 9.05
N MET A 286 2.53 -2.94 9.03
CA MET A 286 2.59 -1.89 8.02
C MET A 286 3.68 -0.87 8.39
N PRO A 287 4.59 -0.49 7.46
CA PRO A 287 5.59 0.55 7.72
C PRO A 287 4.94 1.91 7.90
N THR A 288 5.68 2.82 8.53
CA THR A 288 5.33 4.23 8.61
C THR A 288 5.55 4.90 7.25
N PHE A 289 4.53 5.58 6.71
CA PHE A 289 4.63 6.24 5.40
C PHE A 289 4.97 7.74 5.53
N ALA A 290 5.76 8.24 4.59
CA ALA A 290 6.04 9.67 4.43
C ALA A 290 6.05 10.03 2.94
N HIS A 291 4.99 10.68 2.47
CA HIS A 291 4.86 11.09 1.07
C HIS A 291 5.37 12.51 0.84
N VAL A 292 6.57 12.59 0.26
CA VAL A 292 7.32 13.82 0.00
C VAL A 292 6.68 14.58 -1.16
N LEU A 293 6.36 15.86 -0.93
CA LEU A 293 5.83 16.76 -1.98
C LEU A 293 6.77 16.81 -3.19
N THR A 294 6.20 16.66 -4.38
CA THR A 294 6.89 16.89 -5.65
C THR A 294 7.05 18.39 -5.86
N TYR A 295 8.29 18.86 -6.03
CA TYR A 295 8.51 20.22 -6.49
C TYR A 295 8.26 20.26 -8.00
N SER A 296 7.11 20.77 -8.41
CA SER A 296 7.00 21.37 -9.75
C SER A 296 7.89 22.60 -9.79
N CYS A 297 8.98 22.55 -10.54
CA CYS A 297 9.68 23.76 -10.98
C CYS A 297 8.80 24.49 -11.99
N SER A 298 7.76 25.17 -11.51
CA SER A 298 7.13 26.28 -12.23
C SER A 298 8.13 27.42 -12.27
N GLY A 299 8.88 27.50 -13.38
CA GLY A 299 9.71 28.66 -13.71
C GLY A 299 8.90 29.86 -14.19
#